data_AF-A0A257DA40-F1
#
_entry.id   AF-A0A257DA40-F1
#
_cell.length_a   1.000
_cell.length_b   1.000
_cell.length_c   1.000
_cell.angle_alpha   90.00
_cell.angle_beta   90.00
_cell.angle_gamma   90.00
#
_symmetry.space_group_name_H-M   'P 1'
#
loop_
_entity.id
_entity.type
_entity.pdbx_description
1 polymer ?
#
loop_
_entity_poly.entity_id
_entity_poly.type
_entity_poly.pdbx_seq_one_letter_code
_entity_poly.pdbx_strand_id
1 'polypeptide(L)'
;MHEQQLAVLMRQRQLRQKGELRRIELRARPVDGSARLGAHRGARAVRDRGVMVAHHGLGAPLDVRSDAIHHPGRVRAVADEVPKKDVVLHPLAGRMLEHRFQRLAVGMHIGDDGDLHGTCGRHRSRLGKLIWRQCNAMNLPASTLTLLLTVGVALSLMALERLRPNRSYAAEPAWVLRVAALGCVGIGLTLLLGTAFDRLVGAPGLMQRDSALTALPDWLQGFVGYVCVTFFVYWWHRWRHHSDLLWRLFHQIHHSTHRLEAATAFYAHPNDFIGNALIVSGVSYGLLGYGLDAAAWTAFWVGVFDLWEHTNLRTPRWLGYVVVRPEMHRVHHEKDRHRSNYGIPVWDMLFGTYENSLRDVDCGFSAAQERRVLSMLRFKDVDG
;
A
#
# COMPACT_ATOMS: atom_id res chain seq x y z
N MET A 1 3.80 68.67 4.22
CA MET A 1 2.78 68.41 5.26
C MET A 1 1.62 67.50 4.84
N HIS A 2 1.38 67.20 3.55
CA HIS A 2 0.25 66.34 3.14
C HIS A 2 0.54 64.83 3.11
N GLU A 3 1.78 64.41 2.85
CA GLU A 3 2.18 62.99 2.81
C GLU A 3 2.12 62.29 4.18
N GLN A 4 2.50 63.00 5.25
CA GLN A 4 2.50 62.41 6.61
C GLN A 4 1.09 62.19 7.17
N GLN A 5 0.10 63.00 6.77
CA GLN A 5 -1.28 62.82 7.22
C GLN A 5 -1.94 61.60 6.54
N LEU A 6 -1.61 61.32 5.28
CA LEU A 6 -2.15 60.17 4.55
C LEU A 6 -1.62 58.83 5.12
N ALA A 7 -0.35 58.80 5.51
CA ALA A 7 0.27 57.63 6.13
C ALA A 7 -0.36 57.27 7.49
N VAL A 8 -0.73 58.28 8.29
CA VAL A 8 -1.40 58.06 9.58
C VAL A 8 -2.82 57.52 9.41
N LEU A 9 -3.58 58.04 8.43
CA LEU A 9 -4.93 57.57 8.09
C LEU A 9 -4.95 56.13 7.56
N MET A 10 -3.99 55.77 6.70
CA MET A 10 -3.84 54.39 6.20
C MET A 10 -3.50 53.40 7.32
N ARG A 11 -2.61 53.81 8.25
CA ARG A 11 -2.22 52.98 9.40
C ARG A 11 -3.36 52.77 10.39
N GLN A 12 -4.21 53.77 10.62
CA GLN A 12 -5.40 53.63 11.46
C GLN A 12 -6.47 52.72 10.84
N ARG A 13 -6.64 52.73 9.51
CA ARG A 13 -7.55 51.80 8.80
C ARG A 13 -7.09 50.34 8.93
N GLN A 14 -5.80 50.06 8.75
CA GLN A 14 -5.26 48.70 8.89
C GLN A 14 -5.37 48.17 10.33
N LEU A 15 -5.22 49.03 11.35
CA LEU A 15 -5.37 48.63 12.75
C LEU A 15 -6.82 48.33 13.13
N ARG A 16 -7.81 49.05 12.58
CA ARG A 16 -9.24 48.72 12.76
C ARG A 16 -9.61 47.39 12.12
N GLN A 17 -9.12 47.12 10.91
CA GLN A 17 -9.38 45.85 10.22
C GLN A 17 -8.75 44.64 10.93
N LYS A 18 -7.53 44.79 11.48
CA LYS A 18 -6.88 43.76 12.32
C LYS A 18 -7.56 43.56 13.67
N GLY A 19 -8.22 44.59 14.23
CA GLY A 19 -8.99 44.51 15.47
C GLY A 19 -10.32 43.76 15.31
N GLU A 20 -11.00 43.95 14.19
CA GLU A 20 -12.25 43.24 13.87
C GLU A 20 -12.01 41.75 13.53
N LEU A 21 -10.93 41.44 12.81
CA LEU A 21 -10.56 40.05 12.50
C LEU A 21 -10.17 39.23 13.75
N ARG A 22 -9.64 39.87 14.81
CA ARG A 22 -9.34 39.18 16.08
C ARG A 22 -10.56 38.96 16.98
N ARG A 23 -11.72 39.60 16.70
CA ARG A 23 -12.96 39.41 17.48
C ARG A 23 -13.87 38.29 16.98
N ILE A 24 -13.59 37.70 15.81
CA ILE A 24 -14.49 36.73 15.17
C ILE A 24 -14.08 35.26 15.38
N GLU A 25 -12.86 34.95 15.83
CA GLU A 25 -12.42 33.57 16.08
C GLU A 25 -12.09 33.30 17.56
N LEU A 26 -13.09 33.35 18.44
CA LEU A 26 -13.01 32.76 19.78
C LEU A 26 -14.36 32.13 20.20
N ARG A 27 -14.42 30.80 20.06
CA ARG A 27 -15.23 29.79 20.78
C ARG A 27 -16.77 29.86 20.76
N ALA A 28 -17.37 28.73 20.36
CA ALA A 28 -18.24 27.94 21.23
C ALA A 28 -18.23 26.44 20.84
N ARG A 29 -17.88 25.57 21.81
CA ARG A 29 -18.24 24.13 21.80
C ARG A 29 -19.68 23.98 22.31
N PRO A 30 -20.33 22.83 22.04
CA PRO A 30 -20.99 22.15 23.16
C PRO A 30 -20.70 20.64 23.21
N VAL A 31 -20.72 20.12 24.44
CA VAL A 31 -20.68 18.70 24.84
C VAL A 31 -22.11 18.25 25.19
N ASP A 32 -22.37 16.97 24.90
CA ASP A 32 -23.49 16.05 25.19
C ASP A 32 -24.67 16.44 26.13
N GLY A 33 -25.86 15.93 25.79
CA GLY A 33 -27.00 15.83 26.71
C GLY A 33 -28.35 15.41 26.10
N SER A 34 -28.64 14.11 26.17
CA SER A 34 -29.95 13.39 26.11
C SER A 34 -31.30 14.12 25.91
N ALA A 35 -32.06 13.53 24.96
CA ALA A 35 -33.45 13.07 25.08
C ALA A 35 -34.66 14.05 25.02
N ARG A 36 -35.57 13.70 24.08
CA ARG A 36 -37.05 13.60 24.16
C ARG A 36 -37.84 14.41 23.13
N LEU A 37 -38.61 13.62 22.36
CA LEU A 37 -40.02 13.79 21.96
C LEU A 37 -40.46 15.03 21.16
N GLY A 38 -41.13 14.74 20.03
CA GLY A 38 -42.43 15.37 19.76
C GLY A 38 -42.63 16.02 18.40
N ALA A 39 -43.26 15.25 17.50
CA ALA A 39 -44.44 15.63 16.73
C ALA A 39 -44.38 16.72 15.61
N HIS A 40 -44.77 16.22 14.43
CA HIS A 40 -45.73 16.78 13.46
C HIS A 40 -45.32 17.81 12.38
N ARG A 41 -45.55 17.33 11.14
CA ARG A 41 -46.25 17.95 10.00
C ARG A 41 -45.60 19.18 9.32
N GLY A 42 -45.14 18.92 8.09
CA GLY A 42 -45.95 19.28 6.92
C GLY A 42 -45.60 20.57 6.17
N ALA A 43 -45.41 20.37 4.86
CA ALA A 43 -45.78 21.26 3.75
C ALA A 43 -44.71 22.16 3.09
N ARG A 44 -44.50 21.81 1.82
CA ARG A 44 -44.50 22.63 0.59
C ARG A 44 -43.31 23.54 0.25
N ALA A 45 -42.67 23.07 -0.82
CA ALA A 45 -42.03 23.78 -1.92
C ALA A 45 -42.58 25.18 -2.26
N VAL A 46 -41.67 26.10 -2.52
CA VAL A 46 -41.87 27.26 -3.40
C VAL A 46 -40.68 27.34 -4.36
N ARG A 47 -40.99 27.27 -5.65
CA ARG A 47 -40.11 27.62 -6.77
C ARG A 47 -40.14 29.13 -6.92
N ASP A 48 -38.98 29.75 -7.16
CA ASP A 48 -38.96 31.06 -7.81
C ASP A 48 -37.97 31.08 -8.98
N ARG A 49 -38.48 31.59 -10.10
CA ARG A 49 -37.79 31.83 -11.36
C ARG A 49 -37.42 33.30 -11.41
N GLY A 50 -36.15 33.62 -11.70
CA GLY A 50 -35.70 34.96 -12.06
C GLY A 50 -34.86 34.89 -13.33
N VAL A 51 -35.22 35.71 -14.34
CA VAL A 51 -34.61 35.81 -15.66
C VAL A 51 -34.01 37.22 -15.85
N MET A 52 -32.77 37.27 -16.38
CA MET A 52 -32.03 38.35 -17.08
C MET A 52 -31.79 39.69 -16.35
N VAL A 53 -30.63 40.36 -16.48
CA VAL A 53 -30.07 40.98 -17.70
C VAL A 53 -28.53 41.06 -17.66
N ALA A 54 -27.93 40.88 -18.84
CA ALA A 54 -26.49 41.01 -19.14
C ALA A 54 -26.06 42.46 -19.43
N HIS A 55 -24.78 42.76 -19.17
CA HIS A 55 -24.07 43.87 -19.82
C HIS A 55 -22.88 43.32 -20.63
N HIS A 56 -22.81 43.79 -21.87
CA HIS A 56 -21.91 43.38 -22.95
C HIS A 56 -20.56 44.10 -22.95
N GLY A 57 -19.53 43.40 -23.43
CA GLY A 57 -18.39 43.95 -24.19
C GLY A 57 -17.02 43.69 -23.54
N LEU A 58 -15.97 43.21 -24.21
CA LEU A 58 -15.66 42.91 -25.61
C LEU A 58 -14.43 41.98 -25.63
N GLY A 59 -14.33 41.07 -26.61
CA GLY A 59 -13.05 40.43 -27.00
C GLY A 59 -12.97 38.91 -26.91
N ALA A 60 -13.58 38.21 -27.88
CA ALA A 60 -13.24 36.83 -28.29
C ALA A 60 -12.65 36.92 -29.73
N PRO A 61 -12.27 35.83 -30.43
CA PRO A 61 -12.15 34.41 -30.03
C PRO A 61 -10.90 33.69 -30.60
N LEU A 62 -10.74 32.41 -30.24
CA LEU A 62 -10.26 31.27 -31.07
C LEU A 62 -10.40 30.03 -30.14
N ASP A 63 -11.60 29.51 -29.91
CA ASP A 63 -12.31 28.47 -30.68
C ASP A 63 -11.51 27.18 -30.93
N VAL A 64 -11.72 26.18 -30.06
CA VAL A 64 -11.96 24.79 -30.48
C VAL A 64 -13.04 24.22 -29.56
N ARG A 65 -14.25 24.05 -30.10
CA ARG A 65 -15.31 23.21 -29.54
C ARG A 65 -14.93 21.73 -29.65
N SER A 66 -15.24 20.96 -28.61
CA SER A 66 -15.69 19.57 -28.80
C SER A 66 -16.89 19.32 -27.88
N ASP A 67 -18.07 19.29 -28.48
CA ASP A 67 -19.27 18.72 -27.90
C ASP A 67 -19.10 17.21 -27.77
N ALA A 68 -19.36 16.65 -26.58
CA ALA A 68 -19.75 15.25 -26.44
C ALA A 68 -20.58 15.07 -25.16
N ILE A 69 -21.87 14.83 -25.37
CA ILE A 69 -22.85 14.40 -24.38
C ILE A 69 -22.94 12.85 -24.41
N HIS A 70 -23.02 12.23 -23.22
CA HIS A 70 -23.41 10.84 -22.84
C HIS A 70 -22.41 9.66 -22.95
N HIS A 71 -21.95 9.12 -21.80
CA HIS A 71 -22.45 7.88 -21.12
C HIS A 71 -21.48 7.45 -19.97
N PRO A 72 -21.96 6.99 -18.80
CA PRO A 72 -21.12 6.37 -17.77
C PRO A 72 -21.00 4.85 -18.02
N GLY A 73 -19.82 4.27 -17.78
CA GLY A 73 -19.59 2.83 -17.87
C GLY A 73 -18.78 2.42 -19.09
N ARG A 74 -17.45 2.63 -19.02
CA ARG A 74 -16.42 1.90 -19.76
C ARG A 74 -15.05 2.42 -19.31
N VAL A 75 -14.27 1.57 -18.64
CA VAL A 75 -12.84 1.80 -18.49
C VAL A 75 -12.22 1.58 -19.88
N ARG A 76 -12.02 2.66 -20.64
CA ARG A 76 -11.20 2.60 -21.85
C ARG A 76 -9.74 2.81 -21.44
N ALA A 77 -8.90 1.84 -21.79
CA ALA A 77 -7.46 2.00 -21.79
C ALA A 77 -7.09 3.25 -22.60
N VAL A 78 -6.58 4.27 -21.92
CA VAL A 78 -5.90 5.38 -22.57
C VAL A 78 -4.49 4.90 -22.86
N ALA A 79 -4.16 4.75 -24.15
CA ALA A 79 -2.79 4.61 -24.57
C ALA A 79 -2.11 5.96 -24.38
N ASP A 80 -1.15 6.04 -23.46
CA ASP A 80 -0.36 7.26 -23.27
C ASP A 80 0.55 7.46 -24.49
N GLU A 81 0.37 8.59 -25.18
CA GLU A 81 1.31 9.09 -26.17
C GLU A 81 2.62 9.49 -25.46
N VAL A 82 3.69 8.75 -25.73
CA VAL A 82 5.05 9.08 -25.29
C VAL A 82 5.56 10.25 -26.13
N PRO A 83 5.90 11.42 -25.55
CA PRO A 83 6.57 12.46 -26.31
C PRO A 83 8.01 12.01 -26.58
N LYS A 84 8.36 11.80 -27.85
CA LYS A 84 9.75 11.69 -28.29
C LYS A 84 10.47 12.99 -27.95
N LYS A 85 11.37 12.95 -26.96
CA LYS A 85 12.40 13.98 -26.80
C LYS A 85 13.65 13.53 -27.53
N ASP A 86 13.96 14.23 -28.61
CA ASP A 86 15.24 14.14 -29.29
C ASP A 86 16.33 14.64 -28.34
N VAL A 87 17.14 13.70 -27.82
CA VAL A 87 18.37 14.03 -27.09
C VAL A 87 19.51 14.05 -28.09
N VAL A 88 19.97 15.25 -28.41
CA VAL A 88 21.20 15.48 -29.17
C VAL A 88 22.38 15.04 -28.29
N LEU A 89 23.04 13.95 -28.67
CA LEU A 89 24.31 13.50 -28.09
C LEU A 89 25.47 14.31 -28.69
N HIS A 90 26.12 15.14 -27.87
CA HIS A 90 27.41 15.74 -28.21
C HIS A 90 28.55 14.79 -27.78
N PRO A 91 29.52 14.46 -28.64
CA PRO A 91 30.67 13.66 -28.27
C PRO A 91 31.80 14.58 -27.79
N LEU A 92 32.22 14.44 -26.53
CA LEU A 92 33.53 14.91 -26.09
C LEU A 92 34.27 13.79 -25.38
N ALA A 93 35.35 13.40 -26.05
CA ALA A 93 36.33 12.43 -25.64
C ALA A 93 37.16 12.91 -24.44
N GLY A 94 37.69 11.92 -23.72
CA GLY A 94 39.07 11.99 -23.23
C GLY A 94 39.26 12.57 -21.83
N ARG A 95 39.30 11.68 -20.84
CA ARG A 95 40.55 11.38 -20.11
C ARG A 95 40.38 10.18 -19.18
N MET A 96 41.20 9.17 -19.46
CA MET A 96 41.52 8.07 -18.56
C MET A 96 42.07 8.62 -17.24
N LEU A 97 41.56 8.12 -16.12
CA LEU A 97 42.23 8.20 -14.83
C LEU A 97 42.33 6.77 -14.29
N GLU A 98 43.50 6.18 -14.54
CA GLU A 98 43.97 4.95 -13.91
C GLU A 98 44.10 5.19 -12.40
N HIS A 99 43.14 4.72 -11.62
CA HIS A 99 43.34 4.55 -10.19
C HIS A 99 43.82 3.13 -9.90
N ARG A 100 45.12 3.04 -9.60
CA ARG A 100 45.78 1.86 -9.03
C ARG A 100 45.07 1.45 -7.73
N PHE A 101 44.33 0.35 -7.77
CA PHE A 101 44.01 -0.38 -6.55
C PHE A 101 45.26 -1.14 -6.10
N GLN A 102 45.96 -0.59 -5.12
CA GLN A 102 46.94 -1.37 -4.35
C GLN A 102 46.20 -2.49 -3.64
N ARG A 103 46.53 -3.72 -3.99
CA ARG A 103 46.09 -4.94 -3.32
C ARG A 103 46.61 -4.90 -1.88
N LEU A 104 45.73 -4.68 -0.91
CA LEU A 104 46.01 -5.06 0.47
C LEU A 104 45.77 -6.58 0.57
N ALA A 105 46.84 -7.35 0.44
CA ALA A 105 46.83 -8.76 0.79
C ALA A 105 46.71 -8.87 2.32
N VAL A 106 45.49 -9.07 2.82
CA VAL A 106 45.30 -9.54 4.19
C VAL A 106 45.47 -11.05 4.16
N GLY A 107 46.68 -11.51 4.46
CA GLY A 107 46.96 -12.92 4.70
C GLY A 107 46.15 -13.37 5.92
N MET A 108 45.12 -14.19 5.70
CA MET A 108 44.41 -14.85 6.77
C MET A 108 45.18 -16.13 7.11
N HIS A 109 45.96 -16.07 8.18
CA HIS A 109 46.63 -17.24 8.75
C HIS A 109 45.55 -18.16 9.32
N ILE A 110 45.42 -19.36 8.74
CA ILE A 110 44.67 -20.46 9.35
C ILE A 110 45.54 -20.95 10.50
N GLY A 111 45.06 -20.77 11.73
CA GLY A 111 45.60 -21.38 12.93
C GLY A 111 44.54 -22.34 13.48
N ASP A 112 44.87 -23.62 13.43
CA ASP A 112 44.15 -24.68 14.14
C ASP A 112 44.36 -24.54 15.66
N ASP A 113 43.30 -24.93 16.38
CA ASP A 113 43.20 -25.29 17.79
C ASP A 113 43.50 -24.26 18.90
N GLY A 114 42.52 -24.12 19.81
CA GLY A 114 42.74 -23.58 21.14
C GLY A 114 41.49 -23.00 21.79
N ASP A 115 40.83 -23.80 22.61
CA ASP A 115 39.86 -23.36 23.62
C ASP A 115 40.34 -22.10 24.36
N LEU A 116 39.64 -20.98 24.20
CA LEU A 116 39.74 -19.84 25.12
C LEU A 116 38.38 -19.19 25.33
N HIS A 117 37.76 -19.55 26.45
CA HIS A 117 36.78 -18.74 27.15
C HIS A 117 37.33 -17.32 27.38
N GLY A 118 36.77 -16.33 26.67
CA GLY A 118 37.11 -14.92 26.83
C GLY A 118 35.87 -14.05 26.68
N THR A 119 35.37 -13.56 27.81
CA THR A 119 34.15 -12.79 27.97
C THR A 119 34.21 -11.40 27.31
N CYS A 120 33.43 -11.17 26.25
CA CYS A 120 33.02 -9.83 25.83
C CYS A 120 31.50 -9.68 26.03
N GLY A 121 31.13 -9.14 27.19
CA GLY A 121 29.74 -8.95 27.59
C GLY A 121 29.01 -7.90 26.77
N ARG A 122 28.32 -8.30 25.70
CA ARG A 122 27.12 -7.57 25.28
C ARG A 122 26.01 -7.90 26.27
N HIS A 123 25.61 -6.91 27.07
CA HIS A 123 24.40 -6.96 27.89
C HIS A 123 23.15 -7.10 27.00
N ARG A 124 22.89 -8.31 26.49
CA ARG A 124 21.51 -8.71 26.17
C ARG A 124 20.79 -8.86 27.51
N SER A 125 19.64 -8.21 27.65
CA SER A 125 18.79 -8.32 28.84
C SER A 125 18.55 -9.80 29.18
N ARG A 126 18.33 -10.14 30.46
CA ARG A 126 17.98 -11.51 30.88
C ARG A 126 16.81 -12.07 30.07
N LEU A 127 15.86 -11.19 29.71
CA LEU A 127 14.75 -11.48 28.81
C LEU A 127 15.24 -11.84 27.39
N GLY A 128 16.16 -11.06 26.80
CA GLY A 128 16.73 -11.35 25.49
C GLY A 128 17.53 -12.66 25.43
N LYS A 129 18.19 -13.05 26.52
CA LYS A 129 18.87 -14.36 26.63
C LYS A 129 17.87 -15.51 26.82
N LEU A 130 16.77 -15.29 27.54
CA LEU A 130 15.72 -16.30 27.75
C LEU A 130 14.92 -16.55 26.47
N ILE A 131 14.52 -15.49 25.76
CA ILE A 131 13.84 -15.58 24.46
C ILE A 131 14.74 -16.28 23.46
N TRP A 132 16.01 -15.88 23.36
CA TRP A 132 16.96 -16.52 22.43
C TRP A 132 17.17 -18.00 22.76
N ARG A 133 17.28 -18.37 24.04
CA ARG A 133 17.40 -19.78 24.48
C ARG A 133 16.14 -20.60 24.24
N GLN A 134 14.95 -20.03 24.47
CA GLN A 134 13.69 -20.74 24.23
C GLN A 134 13.42 -20.92 22.73
N CYS A 135 13.71 -19.91 21.90
CA CYS A 135 13.60 -20.04 20.45
C CYS A 135 14.58 -21.07 19.87
N ASN A 136 15.83 -21.11 20.35
CA ASN A 136 16.80 -22.14 19.92
C ASN A 136 16.51 -23.54 20.46
N ALA A 137 15.76 -23.67 21.55
CA ALA A 137 15.45 -24.97 22.15
C ALA A 137 14.30 -25.72 21.45
N MET A 138 13.47 -25.02 20.65
CA MET A 138 12.27 -25.62 20.08
C MET A 138 12.46 -26.31 18.72
N ASN A 139 13.63 -26.18 18.07
CA ASN A 139 13.93 -26.79 16.75
C ASN A 139 12.73 -26.74 15.76
N LEU A 140 12.00 -25.62 15.73
CA LEU A 140 10.85 -25.49 14.85
C LEU A 140 11.33 -25.40 13.39
N PRO A 141 10.67 -26.09 12.44
CA PRO A 141 10.88 -25.83 11.02
C PRO A 141 10.74 -24.35 10.72
N ALA A 142 11.54 -23.78 9.81
CA ALA A 142 11.50 -22.35 9.55
C ALA A 142 10.11 -21.91 9.07
N SER A 143 9.40 -22.78 8.34
CA SER A 143 8.00 -22.60 7.93
C SER A 143 7.02 -22.45 9.10
N THR A 144 7.19 -23.20 10.18
CA THR A 144 6.37 -23.06 11.39
C THR A 144 6.70 -21.76 12.11
N LEU A 145 8.00 -21.42 12.20
CA LEU A 145 8.44 -20.17 12.82
C LEU A 145 7.90 -18.95 12.06
N THR A 146 8.05 -18.91 10.74
CA THR A 146 7.58 -17.80 9.91
C THR A 146 6.06 -17.64 9.99
N LEU A 147 5.30 -18.75 10.01
CA LEU A 147 3.85 -18.70 10.21
C LEU A 147 3.47 -18.09 11.57
N LEU A 148 4.10 -18.53 12.67
CA LEU A 148 3.86 -17.98 14.01
C LEU A 148 4.23 -16.49 14.08
N LEU A 149 5.32 -16.08 13.43
CA LEU A 149 5.72 -14.69 13.34
C LEU A 149 4.71 -13.87 12.53
N THR A 150 4.23 -14.36 11.38
CA THR A 150 3.19 -13.68 10.59
C THR A 150 1.92 -13.48 11.41
N VAL A 151 1.45 -14.51 12.13
CA VAL A 151 0.30 -14.40 13.03
C VAL A 151 0.56 -13.37 14.13
N GLY A 152 1.74 -13.39 14.74
CA GLY A 152 2.14 -12.42 15.76
C GLY A 152 2.13 -10.97 15.22
N VAL A 153 2.65 -10.74 14.01
CA VAL A 153 2.62 -9.44 13.33
C VAL A 153 1.18 -9.01 13.04
N ALA A 154 0.37 -9.89 12.47
CA ALA A 154 -1.03 -9.61 12.18
C ALA A 154 -1.80 -9.17 13.43
N LEU A 155 -1.70 -9.94 14.52
CA LEU A 155 -2.35 -9.63 15.79
C LEU A 155 -1.83 -8.31 16.39
N SER A 156 -0.53 -8.03 16.26
CA SER A 156 0.08 -6.78 16.75
C SER A 156 -0.41 -5.56 15.98
N LEU A 157 -0.50 -5.65 14.65
CA LEU A 157 -1.01 -4.57 13.79
C LEU A 157 -2.50 -4.34 14.08
N MET A 158 -3.31 -5.39 14.15
CA MET A 158 -4.73 -5.30 14.50
C MET A 158 -4.92 -4.66 15.88
N ALA A 159 -4.11 -5.03 16.88
CA ALA A 159 -4.15 -4.41 18.20
C ALA A 159 -3.78 -2.92 18.14
N LEU A 160 -2.74 -2.56 17.39
CA LEU A 160 -2.29 -1.17 17.25
C LEU A 160 -3.37 -0.29 16.57
N GLU A 161 -4.07 -0.82 15.58
CA GLU A 161 -5.19 -0.15 14.91
C GLU A 161 -6.37 0.09 15.83
N ARG A 162 -6.63 -0.82 16.79
CA ARG A 162 -7.66 -0.59 17.82
C ARG A 162 -7.26 0.49 18.81
N LEU A 163 -5.96 0.63 19.09
CA LEU A 163 -5.45 1.64 20.01
C LEU A 163 -5.33 3.03 19.36
N ARG A 164 -4.96 3.10 18.08
CA ARG A 164 -4.66 4.35 17.37
C ARG A 164 -5.18 4.34 15.92
N PRO A 165 -6.51 4.24 15.72
CA PRO A 165 -7.09 4.19 14.37
C PRO A 165 -6.91 5.53 13.64
N ASN A 166 -6.62 5.48 12.34
CA ASN A 166 -6.65 6.63 11.45
C ASN A 166 -8.09 7.05 11.14
N ARG A 167 -8.96 6.08 10.84
CA ARG A 167 -10.41 6.26 10.66
C ARG A 167 -11.21 5.40 11.62
N SER A 168 -12.34 5.91 12.09
CA SER A 168 -13.28 5.13 12.90
C SER A 168 -14.24 4.36 12.00
N TYR A 169 -14.38 3.06 12.26
CA TYR A 169 -15.34 2.21 11.57
C TYR A 169 -16.36 1.66 12.56
N ALA A 170 -17.62 1.51 12.14
CA ALA A 170 -18.64 0.86 12.94
C ALA A 170 -18.30 -0.63 13.13
N ALA A 171 -18.74 -1.21 14.25
CA ALA A 171 -18.60 -2.63 14.48
C ALA A 171 -19.54 -3.41 13.56
N GLU A 172 -18.97 -4.26 12.70
CA GLU A 172 -19.73 -5.10 11.77
C GLU A 172 -19.30 -6.57 11.89
N PRO A 173 -19.93 -7.36 12.80
CA PRO A 173 -19.58 -8.78 12.98
C PRO A 173 -19.69 -9.59 11.68
N ALA A 174 -20.66 -9.24 10.82
CA ALA A 174 -20.82 -9.88 9.52
C ALA A 174 -19.61 -9.64 8.60
N TRP A 175 -18.95 -8.48 8.68
CA TRP A 175 -17.73 -8.22 7.91
C TRP A 175 -16.57 -9.07 8.44
N VAL A 176 -16.43 -9.15 9.77
CA VAL A 176 -15.40 -9.98 10.43
C VAL A 176 -15.53 -11.45 10.03
N LEU A 177 -16.76 -11.97 9.97
CA LEU A 177 -17.00 -13.34 9.51
C LEU A 177 -16.62 -13.54 8.03
N ARG A 178 -16.91 -12.56 7.16
CA ARG A 178 -16.56 -12.65 5.73
C ARG A 178 -15.04 -12.66 5.53
N VAL A 179 -14.32 -11.74 6.17
CA VAL A 179 -12.85 -11.67 6.05
C VAL A 179 -12.19 -12.91 6.65
N ALA A 180 -12.69 -13.44 7.77
CA ALA A 180 -12.19 -14.68 8.33
C ALA A 180 -12.44 -15.88 7.39
N ALA A 181 -13.63 -16.00 6.81
CA ALA A 181 -13.96 -17.08 5.89
C ALA A 181 -13.10 -17.04 4.62
N LEU A 182 -13.00 -15.87 3.97
CA LEU A 182 -12.17 -15.68 2.77
C LEU A 182 -10.68 -15.90 3.09
N GLY A 183 -10.21 -15.34 4.21
CA GLY A 183 -8.84 -15.47 4.67
C GLY A 183 -8.45 -16.92 4.97
N CYS A 184 -9.28 -17.68 5.68
CA CYS A 184 -9.01 -19.09 5.96
C CYS A 184 -8.89 -19.92 4.67
N VAL A 185 -9.79 -19.69 3.70
CA VAL A 185 -9.72 -20.34 2.38
C VAL A 185 -8.44 -19.92 1.65
N GLY A 186 -8.13 -18.63 1.62
CA GLY A 186 -6.95 -18.08 0.96
C GLY A 186 -5.63 -18.59 1.53
N ILE A 187 -5.50 -18.61 2.86
CA ILE A 187 -4.33 -19.16 3.57
C ILE A 187 -4.20 -20.65 3.29
N GLY A 188 -5.30 -21.41 3.37
CA GLY A 188 -5.31 -22.84 3.07
C GLY A 188 -4.84 -23.15 1.64
N LEU A 189 -5.34 -22.39 0.65
CA LEU A 189 -4.91 -22.51 -0.74
C LEU A 189 -3.43 -22.15 -0.91
N THR A 190 -2.97 -21.06 -0.29
CA THR A 190 -1.58 -20.62 -0.37
C THR A 190 -0.61 -21.67 0.19
N LEU A 191 -0.93 -22.26 1.34
CA LEU A 191 -0.12 -23.32 1.95
C LEU A 191 -0.14 -24.61 1.11
N LEU A 192 -1.31 -24.99 0.58
CA LEU A 192 -1.45 -26.15 -0.29
C LEU A 192 -0.62 -25.99 -1.57
N LEU A 193 -0.72 -24.84 -2.23
CA LEU A 193 0.03 -24.53 -3.46
C LEU A 193 1.53 -24.47 -3.19
N GLY A 194 1.96 -23.79 -2.12
CA GLY A 194 3.38 -23.69 -1.77
C GLY A 194 4.02 -25.05 -1.52
N THR A 195 3.33 -25.95 -0.80
CA THR A 195 3.82 -27.32 -0.53
C THR A 195 3.73 -28.24 -1.75
N ALA A 196 2.74 -28.06 -2.63
CA ALA A 196 2.66 -28.79 -3.89
C ALA A 196 3.79 -28.36 -4.85
N PHE A 197 4.06 -27.07 -4.94
CA PHE A 197 5.07 -26.52 -5.84
C PHE A 197 6.48 -26.96 -5.46
N ASP A 198 6.82 -26.95 -4.16
CA ASP A 198 8.10 -27.47 -3.64
C ASP A 198 8.34 -28.94 -4.05
N ARG A 199 7.30 -29.78 -3.96
CA ARG A 199 7.39 -31.20 -4.37
C ARG A 199 7.51 -31.39 -5.88
N LEU A 200 6.82 -30.56 -6.67
CA LEU A 200 6.75 -30.70 -8.13
C LEU A 200 7.96 -30.09 -8.84
N VAL A 201 8.44 -28.96 -8.33
CA VAL A 201 9.52 -28.16 -8.93
C VAL A 201 10.86 -28.47 -8.27
N GLY A 202 11.04 -29.66 -7.68
CA GLY A 202 12.32 -30.15 -7.13
C GLY A 202 13.53 -30.15 -8.11
N ALA A 203 13.42 -29.53 -9.28
CA ALA A 203 14.46 -29.21 -10.25
C ALA A 203 15.34 -28.03 -9.78
N PRO A 204 16.62 -27.97 -10.20
CA PRO A 204 17.48 -26.83 -9.90
C PRO A 204 16.85 -25.56 -10.49
N GLY A 205 16.57 -24.56 -9.66
CA GLY A 205 16.08 -23.26 -10.12
C GLY A 205 17.02 -22.63 -11.15
N LEU A 206 16.52 -21.62 -11.88
CA LEU A 206 17.29 -20.95 -12.93
C LEU A 206 18.58 -20.32 -12.41
N MET A 207 18.58 -19.84 -11.16
CA MET A 207 19.78 -19.50 -10.43
C MET A 207 20.36 -20.75 -9.75
N GLN A 208 21.63 -21.05 -10.02
CA GLN A 208 22.32 -22.18 -9.40
C GLN A 208 22.26 -22.07 -7.87
N ARG A 209 22.04 -23.21 -7.21
CA ARG A 209 21.95 -23.33 -5.74
C ARG A 209 23.25 -22.95 -5.01
N ASP A 210 24.36 -22.73 -5.71
CA ASP A 210 25.67 -22.38 -5.16
C ASP A 210 26.08 -20.93 -5.50
N SER A 211 25.12 -20.01 -5.46
CA SER A 211 25.38 -18.58 -5.69
C SER A 211 25.67 -17.84 -4.38
N ALA A 212 26.26 -16.65 -4.46
CA ALA A 212 26.44 -15.78 -3.28
C ALA A 212 25.10 -15.44 -2.59
N LEU A 213 23.97 -15.55 -3.31
CA LEU A 213 22.63 -15.33 -2.77
C LEU A 213 22.17 -16.48 -1.88
N THR A 214 22.42 -17.73 -2.27
CA THR A 214 22.03 -18.92 -1.49
C THR A 214 22.95 -19.18 -0.30
N ALA A 215 24.09 -18.49 -0.21
CA ALA A 215 24.95 -18.46 0.97
C ALA A 215 24.45 -17.52 2.10
N LEU A 216 23.45 -16.67 1.84
CA LEU A 216 22.88 -15.79 2.85
C LEU A 216 22.00 -16.58 3.83
N PRO A 217 21.77 -16.10 5.06
CA PRO A 217 20.77 -16.69 5.95
C PRO A 217 19.37 -16.67 5.31
N ASP A 218 18.55 -17.69 5.57
CA ASP A 218 17.24 -17.87 4.91
C ASP A 218 16.31 -16.65 5.01
N TRP A 219 16.34 -15.92 6.13
CA TRP A 219 15.52 -14.71 6.29
C TRP A 219 15.94 -13.59 5.33
N LEU A 220 17.23 -13.50 5.01
CA LEU A 220 17.78 -12.50 4.09
C LEU A 220 17.59 -12.95 2.64
N GLN A 221 17.75 -14.25 2.36
CA GLN A 221 17.30 -14.83 1.08
C GLN A 221 15.82 -14.51 0.85
N GLY A 222 14.98 -14.76 1.84
CA GLY A 222 13.55 -14.45 1.77
C GLY A 222 13.25 -12.98 1.54
N PHE A 223 14.05 -12.07 2.10
CA PHE A 223 13.89 -10.63 1.84
C PHE A 223 14.24 -10.27 0.39
N VAL A 224 15.32 -10.85 -0.16
CA VAL A 224 15.64 -10.72 -1.60
C VAL A 224 14.52 -11.30 -2.46
N GLY A 225 14.00 -12.47 -2.09
CA GLY A 225 12.84 -13.11 -2.70
C GLY A 225 11.62 -12.19 -2.71
N TYR A 226 11.33 -11.52 -1.59
CA TYR A 226 10.25 -10.53 -1.50
C TYR A 226 10.45 -9.38 -2.50
N VAL A 227 11.65 -8.80 -2.58
CA VAL A 227 11.93 -7.73 -3.54
C VAL A 227 11.69 -8.22 -4.98
N CYS A 228 12.14 -9.43 -5.33
CA CYS A 228 11.86 -10.02 -6.64
C CYS A 228 10.37 -10.25 -6.88
N VAL A 229 9.65 -10.81 -5.91
CA VAL A 229 8.19 -11.03 -5.98
C VAL A 229 7.45 -9.72 -6.21
N THR A 230 7.82 -8.63 -5.51
CA THR A 230 7.13 -7.34 -5.63
C THR A 230 7.17 -6.78 -7.06
N PHE A 231 8.19 -7.10 -7.85
CA PHE A 231 8.25 -6.71 -9.26
C PHE A 231 7.17 -7.42 -10.10
N PHE A 232 7.02 -8.74 -9.94
CA PHE A 232 5.99 -9.50 -10.65
C PHE A 232 4.58 -9.17 -10.15
N VAL A 233 4.43 -8.99 -8.83
CA VAL A 233 3.17 -8.57 -8.22
C VAL A 233 2.78 -7.17 -8.70
N TYR A 234 3.71 -6.23 -8.90
CA TYR A 234 3.40 -4.91 -9.47
C TYR A 234 2.66 -5.04 -10.82
N TRP A 235 3.21 -5.83 -11.74
CA TRP A 235 2.59 -6.03 -13.05
C TRP A 235 1.29 -6.81 -12.98
N TRP A 236 1.25 -7.88 -12.20
CA TRP A 236 0.04 -8.66 -11.96
C TRP A 236 -1.10 -7.78 -11.40
N HIS A 237 -0.76 -6.95 -10.42
CA HIS A 237 -1.69 -6.02 -9.80
C HIS A 237 -2.20 -5.00 -10.82
N ARG A 238 -1.30 -4.36 -11.56
CA ARG A 238 -1.66 -3.42 -12.63
C ARG A 238 -2.57 -4.06 -13.67
N TRP A 239 -2.29 -5.29 -14.13
CA TRP A 239 -3.13 -5.97 -15.12
C TRP A 239 -4.54 -6.28 -14.60
N ARG A 240 -4.68 -6.66 -13.33
CA ARG A 240 -6.01 -6.88 -12.72
C ARG A 240 -6.87 -5.61 -12.68
N HIS A 241 -6.23 -4.44 -12.60
CA HIS A 241 -6.90 -3.13 -12.64
C HIS A 241 -7.21 -2.63 -14.06
N HIS A 242 -6.48 -3.10 -15.06
CA HIS A 242 -6.63 -2.66 -16.46
C HIS A 242 -7.44 -3.64 -17.33
N SER A 243 -8.06 -4.66 -16.74
CA SER A 243 -8.85 -5.66 -17.45
C SER A 243 -10.11 -6.02 -16.66
N ASP A 244 -11.29 -5.70 -17.21
CA ASP A 244 -12.59 -6.03 -16.60
C ASP A 244 -12.73 -7.52 -16.30
N LEU A 245 -12.11 -8.39 -17.12
CA LEU A 245 -12.10 -9.82 -16.89
C LEU A 245 -11.27 -10.16 -15.64
N LEU A 246 -10.01 -9.69 -15.59
CA LEU A 246 -9.13 -9.99 -14.45
C LEU A 246 -9.66 -9.35 -13.16
N TRP A 247 -10.20 -8.15 -13.23
CA TRP A 247 -10.90 -7.50 -12.12
C TRP A 247 -11.98 -8.40 -11.52
N ARG A 248 -12.94 -8.87 -12.34
CA ARG A 248 -14.05 -9.71 -11.88
C ARG A 248 -13.60 -11.09 -11.39
N LEU A 249 -12.58 -11.67 -12.03
CA LEU A 249 -12.07 -13.01 -11.68
C LEU A 249 -11.23 -13.02 -10.40
N PHE A 250 -10.56 -11.91 -10.09
CA PHE A 250 -9.52 -11.86 -9.07
C PHE A 250 -9.80 -10.76 -8.03
N HIS A 251 -9.93 -9.51 -8.46
CA HIS A 251 -9.63 -8.37 -7.60
C HIS A 251 -10.84 -7.54 -7.11
N GLN A 252 -12.02 -7.73 -7.72
CA GLN A 252 -13.23 -6.98 -7.37
C GLN A 252 -13.61 -7.13 -5.90
N ILE A 253 -13.48 -8.34 -5.31
CA ILE A 253 -13.80 -8.55 -3.88
C ILE A 253 -12.89 -7.69 -3.00
N HIS A 254 -11.60 -7.62 -3.36
CA HIS A 254 -10.60 -6.86 -2.61
C HIS A 254 -10.95 -5.38 -2.52
N HIS A 255 -11.29 -4.77 -3.66
CA HIS A 255 -11.68 -3.38 -3.73
C HIS A 255 -13.13 -3.11 -3.34
N SER A 256 -13.94 -4.15 -3.08
CA SER A 256 -15.35 -3.94 -2.75
C SER A 256 -15.58 -3.34 -1.36
N THR A 257 -14.61 -3.47 -0.45
CA THR A 257 -14.78 -3.05 0.94
C THR A 257 -14.38 -1.60 1.18
N HIS A 258 -15.21 -0.87 1.92
CA HIS A 258 -14.91 0.50 2.36
C HIS A 258 -14.02 0.54 3.62
N ARG A 259 -13.84 -0.62 4.28
CA ARG A 259 -13.07 -0.78 5.52
C ARG A 259 -11.66 -1.24 5.16
N LEU A 260 -10.68 -0.36 5.35
CA LEU A 260 -9.26 -0.68 5.21
C LEU A 260 -8.64 -0.72 6.60
N GLU A 261 -8.34 -1.94 7.03
CA GLU A 261 -7.61 -2.31 8.25
C GLU A 261 -6.71 -3.52 7.93
N ALA A 262 -5.78 -3.91 8.80
CA ALA A 262 -4.82 -4.98 8.51
C ALA A 262 -5.48 -6.27 7.98
N ALA A 263 -6.67 -6.60 8.50
CA ALA A 263 -7.44 -7.77 8.07
C ALA A 263 -7.89 -7.71 6.60
N THR A 264 -8.00 -6.52 6.00
CA THR A 264 -8.40 -6.34 4.60
C THR A 264 -7.46 -7.03 3.62
N ALA A 265 -6.19 -7.27 3.99
CA ALA A 265 -5.25 -8.12 3.24
C ALA A 265 -5.83 -9.52 2.95
N PHE A 266 -6.72 -10.03 3.81
CA PHE A 266 -7.39 -11.32 3.65
C PHE A 266 -8.76 -11.24 2.96
N TYR A 267 -9.25 -10.04 2.67
CA TYR A 267 -10.55 -9.83 2.05
C TYR A 267 -10.43 -9.90 0.52
N ALA A 268 -10.13 -11.07 -0.03
CA ALA A 268 -9.89 -11.24 -1.47
C ALA A 268 -10.58 -12.49 -2.03
N HIS A 269 -10.68 -12.57 -3.36
CA HIS A 269 -11.19 -13.77 -4.02
C HIS A 269 -10.20 -14.94 -3.85
N PRO A 270 -10.64 -16.22 -3.74
CA PRO A 270 -9.74 -17.38 -3.74
C PRO A 270 -8.72 -17.37 -4.89
N ASN A 271 -9.13 -16.96 -6.09
CA ASN A 271 -8.25 -16.79 -7.24
C ASN A 271 -7.13 -15.76 -7.02
N ASP A 272 -7.36 -14.69 -6.24
CA ASP A 272 -6.33 -13.71 -5.90
C ASP A 272 -5.21 -14.38 -5.09
N PHE A 273 -5.59 -15.21 -4.10
CA PHE A 273 -4.63 -16.00 -3.33
C PHE A 273 -3.88 -17.00 -4.21
N ILE A 274 -4.56 -17.70 -5.12
CA ILE A 274 -3.92 -18.65 -6.04
C ILE A 274 -2.90 -17.93 -6.93
N GLY A 275 -3.28 -16.81 -7.55
CA GLY A 275 -2.40 -16.03 -8.42
C GLY A 275 -1.16 -15.54 -7.69
N ASN A 276 -1.35 -14.95 -6.49
CA ASN A 276 -0.23 -14.50 -5.67
C ASN A 276 0.66 -15.67 -5.19
N ALA A 277 0.08 -16.80 -4.77
CA ALA A 277 0.84 -17.98 -4.35
C ALA A 277 1.67 -18.58 -5.49
N LEU A 278 1.15 -18.57 -6.72
CA LEU A 278 1.89 -19.00 -7.91
C LEU A 278 3.05 -18.07 -8.23
N ILE A 279 2.88 -16.75 -8.08
CA ILE A 279 3.98 -15.78 -8.26
C ILE A 279 5.05 -15.99 -7.19
N VAL A 280 4.66 -16.05 -5.91
CA VAL A 280 5.59 -16.27 -4.80
C VAL A 280 6.37 -17.58 -4.97
N SER A 281 5.66 -18.67 -5.30
CA SER A 281 6.28 -19.99 -5.48
C SER A 281 7.15 -20.06 -6.74
N GLY A 282 6.67 -19.50 -7.86
CA GLY A 282 7.41 -19.45 -9.11
C GLY A 282 8.70 -18.64 -9.01
N VAL A 283 8.67 -17.50 -8.30
CA VAL A 283 9.88 -16.71 -8.03
C VAL A 283 10.81 -17.44 -7.06
N SER A 284 10.30 -17.93 -5.93
CA SER A 284 11.14 -18.54 -4.89
C SER A 284 11.80 -19.83 -5.39
N TYR A 285 10.99 -20.79 -5.87
CA TYR A 285 11.48 -22.10 -6.27
C TYR A 285 12.03 -22.09 -7.72
N GLY A 286 11.29 -21.49 -8.65
CA GLY A 286 11.63 -21.54 -10.08
C GLY A 286 12.77 -20.58 -10.46
N LEU A 287 12.63 -19.30 -10.12
CA LEU A 287 13.61 -18.28 -10.51
C LEU A 287 14.86 -18.32 -9.61
N LEU A 288 14.67 -18.29 -8.29
CA LEU A 288 15.75 -18.13 -7.31
C LEU A 288 16.33 -19.46 -6.81
N GLY A 289 15.65 -20.59 -7.06
CA GLY A 289 16.13 -21.91 -6.64
C GLY A 289 16.13 -22.13 -5.12
N TYR A 290 15.34 -21.35 -4.38
CA TYR A 290 15.28 -21.42 -2.92
C TYR A 290 14.75 -22.76 -2.45
N GLY A 291 15.23 -23.20 -1.28
CA GLY A 291 14.63 -24.27 -0.52
C GLY A 291 13.38 -23.80 0.24
N LEU A 292 12.67 -24.76 0.84
CA LEU A 292 11.43 -24.52 1.59
C LEU A 292 11.57 -23.41 2.64
N ASP A 293 12.68 -23.36 3.37
CA ASP A 293 12.88 -22.38 4.45
C ASP A 293 13.01 -20.94 3.93
N ALA A 294 13.86 -20.70 2.92
CA ALA A 294 13.99 -19.39 2.29
C ALA A 294 12.71 -18.95 1.55
N ALA A 295 11.97 -19.89 0.94
CA ALA A 295 10.66 -19.63 0.36
C ALA A 295 9.62 -19.26 1.43
N ALA A 296 9.63 -19.92 2.59
CA ALA A 296 8.76 -19.58 3.71
C ALA A 296 9.08 -18.18 4.28
N TRP A 297 10.36 -17.78 4.32
CA TRP A 297 10.75 -16.41 4.64
C TRP A 297 10.32 -15.40 3.57
N THR A 298 10.34 -15.77 2.29
CA THR A 298 9.79 -14.93 1.21
C THR A 298 8.31 -14.65 1.46
N ALA A 299 7.53 -15.70 1.72
CA ALA A 299 6.10 -15.58 2.05
C ALA A 299 5.85 -14.75 3.32
N PHE A 300 6.70 -14.89 4.35
CA PHE A 300 6.66 -14.05 5.55
C PHE A 300 6.79 -12.57 5.24
N TRP A 301 7.82 -12.17 4.48
CA TRP A 301 8.03 -10.77 4.13
C TRP A 301 6.89 -10.21 3.28
N VAL A 302 6.42 -10.98 2.29
CA VAL A 302 5.22 -10.62 1.50
C VAL A 302 4.03 -10.37 2.43
N GLY A 303 3.73 -11.31 3.32
CA GLY A 303 2.61 -11.19 4.26
C GLY A 303 2.73 -10.01 5.23
N VAL A 304 3.93 -9.74 5.75
CA VAL A 304 4.18 -8.60 6.65
C VAL A 304 3.89 -7.27 5.95
N PHE A 305 4.39 -7.09 4.72
CA PHE A 305 4.20 -5.84 3.99
C PHE A 305 2.77 -5.68 3.45
N ASP A 306 2.12 -6.77 3.06
CA ASP A 306 0.71 -6.79 2.69
C ASP A 306 -0.20 -6.42 3.88
N LEU A 307 0.04 -6.99 5.06
CA LEU A 307 -0.65 -6.58 6.29
C LEU A 307 -0.39 -5.11 6.64
N TRP A 308 0.87 -4.66 6.50
CA TRP A 308 1.28 -3.30 6.83
C TRP A 308 0.57 -2.24 5.96
N GLU A 309 0.55 -2.43 4.64
CA GLU A 309 -0.02 -1.44 3.72
C GLU A 309 -1.54 -1.33 3.83
N HIS A 310 -2.22 -2.37 4.32
CA HIS A 310 -3.65 -2.33 4.58
C HIS A 310 -4.01 -1.64 5.91
N THR A 311 -3.02 -1.28 6.73
CA THR A 311 -3.33 -0.87 8.08
C THR A 311 -4.17 0.41 8.19
N ASN A 312 -5.00 0.51 9.22
CA ASN A 312 -5.73 1.72 9.56
C ASN A 312 -4.89 2.64 10.47
N LEU A 313 -3.60 2.83 10.15
CA LEU A 313 -2.68 3.64 10.94
C LEU A 313 -2.30 4.92 10.20
N ARG A 314 -2.02 5.99 10.96
CA ARG A 314 -1.39 7.20 10.43
C ARG A 314 0.12 7.02 10.42
N THR A 315 0.74 7.34 9.29
CA THR A 315 2.19 7.20 9.09
C THR A 315 2.80 8.50 8.59
N PRO A 316 4.08 8.79 8.94
CA PRO A 316 4.74 10.00 8.46
C PRO A 316 4.99 9.92 6.94
N ARG A 317 4.80 11.03 6.23
CA ARG A 317 4.86 11.06 4.77
C ARG A 317 6.18 10.60 4.16
N TRP A 318 7.30 10.87 4.84
CA TRP A 318 8.64 10.45 4.37
C TRP A 318 8.77 8.93 4.25
N LEU A 319 7.98 8.16 5.00
CA LEU A 319 8.01 6.70 4.95
C LEU A 319 7.59 6.16 3.58
N GLY A 320 6.73 6.91 2.87
CA GLY A 320 6.22 6.57 1.54
C GLY A 320 7.25 6.62 0.42
N TYR A 321 8.47 7.04 0.69
CA TYR A 321 9.59 6.91 -0.26
C TYR A 321 10.30 5.55 -0.15
N VAL A 322 10.05 4.79 0.92
CA VAL A 322 10.77 3.55 1.24
C VAL A 322 9.83 2.34 1.26
N VAL A 323 8.68 2.48 1.91
CA VAL A 323 7.65 1.42 2.00
C VAL A 323 6.28 1.98 1.64
N VAL A 324 5.36 1.10 1.22
CA VAL A 324 3.98 1.52 0.96
C VAL A 324 3.36 2.01 2.26
N ARG A 325 2.87 3.24 2.27
CA ARG A 325 2.13 3.78 3.42
C ARG A 325 0.68 3.29 3.36
N PRO A 326 0.03 3.10 4.51
CA PRO A 326 -1.38 2.77 4.48
C PRO A 326 -2.27 3.85 3.86
N GLU A 327 -1.85 5.11 3.94
CA GLU A 327 -2.52 6.20 3.22
C GLU A 327 -2.31 6.16 1.70
N MET A 328 -1.17 5.64 1.22
CA MET A 328 -0.93 5.43 -0.22
C MET A 328 -1.80 4.29 -0.75
N HIS A 329 -1.90 3.20 0.00
CA HIS A 329 -2.75 2.07 -0.36
C HIS A 329 -4.25 2.41 -0.26
N ARG A 330 -4.63 3.29 0.68
CA ARG A 330 -5.99 3.86 0.72
C ARG A 330 -6.34 4.65 -0.54
N VAL A 331 -5.40 5.44 -1.06
CA VAL A 331 -5.56 6.14 -2.34
C VAL A 331 -5.68 5.17 -3.51
N HIS A 332 -5.00 4.03 -3.47
CA HIS A 332 -5.16 2.96 -4.44
C HIS A 332 -6.57 2.34 -4.42
N HIS A 333 -7.14 2.18 -3.22
CA HIS A 333 -8.52 1.74 -2.98
C HIS A 333 -9.57 2.84 -3.17
N GLU A 334 -9.20 4.01 -3.68
CA GLU A 334 -10.15 5.09 -3.96
C GLU A 334 -11.26 4.60 -4.89
N LYS A 335 -12.51 4.88 -4.51
CA LYS A 335 -13.68 4.49 -5.29
C LYS A 335 -13.60 5.08 -6.69
N ASP A 336 -13.90 4.26 -7.70
CA ASP A 336 -13.91 4.63 -9.13
C ASP A 336 -12.56 5.14 -9.66
N ARG A 337 -11.46 4.94 -8.91
CA ARG A 337 -10.12 5.39 -9.31
C ARG A 337 -9.03 4.42 -8.88
N HIS A 338 -8.60 3.58 -9.82
CA HIS A 338 -7.60 2.54 -9.57
C HIS A 338 -6.38 2.65 -10.49
N ARG A 339 -5.65 3.78 -10.40
CA ARG A 339 -4.57 4.14 -11.34
C ARG A 339 -3.17 4.29 -10.74
N SER A 340 -3.02 4.10 -9.43
CA SER A 340 -1.79 4.44 -8.70
C SER A 340 -1.47 3.44 -7.60
N ASN A 341 -0.19 3.38 -7.21
CA ASN A 341 0.36 2.57 -6.10
C ASN A 341 0.06 1.06 -6.24
N TYR A 342 0.52 0.44 -7.32
CA TYR A 342 0.34 -1.00 -7.57
C TYR A 342 1.36 -1.89 -6.86
N GLY A 343 2.44 -1.32 -6.32
CA GLY A 343 3.47 -2.07 -5.62
C GLY A 343 4.27 -1.22 -4.64
N ILE A 344 5.51 -1.62 -4.39
CA ILE A 344 6.40 -0.83 -3.53
C ILE A 344 6.84 0.46 -4.24
N PRO A 345 7.16 1.54 -3.48
CA PRO A 345 7.44 2.87 -4.03
C PRO A 345 8.42 2.91 -5.21
N VAL A 346 9.47 2.08 -5.18
CA VAL A 346 10.46 2.04 -6.27
C VAL A 346 9.87 1.64 -7.61
N TRP A 347 8.96 0.65 -7.65
CA TRP A 347 8.32 0.22 -8.90
C TRP A 347 7.30 1.24 -9.38
N ASP A 348 6.50 1.77 -8.46
CA ASP A 348 5.54 2.82 -8.81
C ASP A 348 6.22 4.10 -9.32
N MET A 349 7.37 4.48 -8.77
CA MET A 349 8.14 5.62 -9.30
C MET A 349 8.73 5.30 -10.67
N LEU A 350 9.30 4.10 -10.85
CA LEU A 350 9.90 3.69 -12.12
C LEU A 350 8.90 3.63 -13.27
N PHE A 351 7.66 3.21 -12.98
CA PHE A 351 6.61 2.98 -13.98
C PHE A 351 5.50 4.03 -13.98
N GLY A 352 5.70 5.15 -13.28
CA GLY A 352 4.85 6.35 -13.36
C GLY A 352 3.49 6.24 -12.66
N THR A 353 3.37 5.36 -11.66
CA THR A 353 2.11 5.11 -10.91
C THR A 353 2.19 5.53 -9.44
N TYR A 354 3.28 6.20 -9.03
CA TYR A 354 3.50 6.65 -7.64
C TYR A 354 2.61 7.82 -7.23
N GLU A 355 1.86 7.65 -6.13
CA GLU A 355 1.12 8.72 -5.49
C GLU A 355 1.25 8.67 -3.96
N ASN A 356 2.06 9.57 -3.39
CA ASN A 356 2.20 9.79 -1.94
C ASN A 356 1.56 11.12 -1.51
N SER A 357 0.26 11.24 -1.78
CA SER A 357 -0.57 12.40 -1.47
C SER A 357 -1.14 12.33 -0.05
N LEU A 358 -1.74 13.43 0.41
CA LEU A 358 -2.46 13.51 1.70
C LEU A 358 -3.98 13.51 1.49
N ARG A 359 -4.45 13.01 0.34
CA ARG A 359 -5.88 13.04 0.00
C ARG A 359 -6.65 12.11 0.93
N ASP A 360 -7.77 12.61 1.41
CA ASP A 360 -8.75 11.82 2.12
C ASP A 360 -9.77 11.32 1.09
N VAL A 361 -9.83 10.01 0.89
CA VAL A 361 -10.63 9.39 -0.19
C VAL A 361 -11.66 8.40 0.36
N ASP A 362 -12.80 8.32 -0.30
CA ASP A 362 -13.75 7.23 -0.04
C ASP A 362 -13.28 5.97 -0.76
N CYS A 363 -13.40 4.83 -0.09
CA CYS A 363 -12.96 3.54 -0.60
C CYS A 363 -14.17 2.60 -0.74
N GLY A 364 -14.03 1.59 -1.58
CA GLY A 364 -15.02 0.52 -1.65
C GLY A 364 -16.27 0.84 -2.43
N PHE A 365 -17.11 -0.19 -2.59
CA PHE A 365 -18.43 -0.05 -3.19
C PHE A 365 -19.45 0.46 -2.15
N SER A 366 -20.69 0.69 -2.58
CA SER A 366 -21.76 0.91 -1.61
C SER A 366 -21.93 -0.31 -0.70
N ALA A 367 -22.41 -0.11 0.53
CA ALA A 367 -22.62 -1.20 1.48
C ALA A 367 -23.57 -2.30 0.94
N ALA A 368 -24.50 -1.95 0.05
CA ALA A 368 -25.36 -2.93 -0.63
C ALA A 368 -24.59 -3.78 -1.65
N GLN A 369 -23.68 -3.18 -2.41
CA GLN A 369 -22.82 -3.87 -3.39
C GLN A 369 -21.76 -4.72 -2.71
N GLU A 370 -21.06 -4.20 -1.68
CA GLU A 370 -20.06 -4.96 -0.91
C GLU A 370 -20.64 -6.28 -0.35
N ARG A 371 -21.90 -6.25 0.10
CA ARG A 371 -22.60 -7.44 0.62
C ARG A 371 -22.88 -8.51 -0.43
N ARG A 372 -22.73 -8.23 -1.73
CA ARG A 372 -22.95 -9.19 -2.83
C ARG A 372 -21.76 -10.12 -3.06
N VAL A 373 -21.04 -10.52 -2.00
CA VAL A 373 -19.85 -11.40 -2.08
C VAL A 373 -20.11 -12.69 -2.84
N LEU A 374 -21.27 -13.34 -2.66
CA LEU A 374 -21.61 -14.54 -3.43
C LEU A 374 -21.76 -14.29 -4.93
N SER A 375 -22.16 -13.07 -5.34
CA SER A 375 -22.20 -12.70 -6.75
C SER A 375 -20.78 -12.50 -7.29
N MET A 376 -19.92 -11.84 -6.52
CA MET A 376 -18.52 -11.61 -6.87
C MET A 376 -17.72 -12.93 -6.94
N LEU A 377 -17.96 -13.88 -6.03
CA LEU A 377 -17.39 -15.23 -6.07
C LEU A 377 -17.83 -16.04 -7.30
N ARG A 378 -18.94 -15.65 -7.94
CA ARG A 378 -19.41 -16.20 -9.21
C ARG A 378 -19.03 -15.32 -10.39
N PHE A 379 -18.04 -14.45 -10.22
CA PHE A 379 -17.46 -13.57 -11.25
C PHE A 379 -18.44 -12.55 -11.84
N LYS A 380 -19.56 -12.28 -11.15
CA LYS A 380 -20.48 -11.23 -11.58
C LYS A 380 -19.91 -9.87 -11.21
N ASP A 381 -20.03 -8.94 -12.15
CA ASP A 381 -19.81 -7.52 -11.88
C ASP A 381 -20.87 -7.02 -10.90
N VAL A 382 -20.43 -6.35 -9.83
CA VAL A 382 -21.32 -5.71 -8.87
C VAL A 382 -21.11 -4.20 -8.79
N ASP A 383 -20.08 -3.68 -9.43
CA ASP A 383 -19.70 -2.27 -9.39
C ASP A 383 -20.42 -1.46 -10.49
N GLY A 384 -20.62 -2.07 -11.67
CA GLY A 384 -21.50 -1.51 -12.72
C GLY A 384 -20.88 -1.52 -14.10
#